data_AF-A0A0Q7KL88-F1
#
_entry.id   AF-A0A0Q7KL88-F1
#
_cell.length_a   1.000
_cell.length_b   1.000
_cell.length_c   1.000
_cell.angle_alpha   90.00
_cell.angle_beta   90.00
_cell.angle_gamma   90.00
#
_symmetry.space_group_name_H-M   'P 1'
#
loop_
_entity.id
_entity.type
_entity.pdbx_description
1 polymer ?
#
loop_
_entity_poly.entity_id
_entity_poly.type
_entity_poly.pdbx_seq_one_letter_code
_entity_poly.pdbx_strand_id
1 'polypeptide(L)'
;MTSVGRRLVTVLPIVVTLLIAAVVGALVVVQDHRESQQVARADEAAEDYLSDVGMFRGDVAREVGAVAADDPAALRRALRTAIADPPTLPAPPPEGVERSETYATALETAETLLDRYERLDRELRRAQVALDFVGAARDALALRATDLVGFGPIGDSAAVRSRLIPAFVAARDELARVRVPRGQEALASTVRDALQVVIDRATVLADSIDANRSFSFSYAEEFTAAIAAVDDYATTVEGDLAEAVAALGDVR
;
A
#
# COMPACT_ATOMS: atom_id res chain seq x y z
N MET A 1 39.46 77.90 -42.60
CA MET A 1 38.97 76.54 -42.29
C MET A 1 37.85 76.65 -41.27
N THR A 2 36.66 76.26 -41.72
CA THR A 2 35.34 76.60 -41.19
C THR A 2 35.05 75.99 -39.82
N SER A 3 34.57 76.82 -38.89
CA SER A 3 34.16 76.49 -37.51
C SER A 3 33.04 75.43 -37.41
N VAL A 4 32.43 75.08 -38.55
CA VAL A 4 31.37 74.06 -38.67
C VAL A 4 31.93 72.63 -38.57
N GLY A 5 33.17 72.38 -39.02
CA GLY A 5 33.78 71.05 -38.97
C GLY A 5 34.16 70.59 -37.55
N ARG A 6 34.46 71.52 -36.64
CA ARG A 6 34.88 71.20 -35.26
C ARG A 6 33.71 70.82 -34.36
N ARG A 7 32.50 71.35 -34.58
CA ARG A 7 31.29 70.99 -33.81
C ARG A 7 30.72 69.63 -34.24
N LEU A 8 30.86 69.25 -35.52
CA LEU A 8 30.39 67.95 -36.00
C LEU A 8 31.22 66.78 -35.45
N VAL A 9 32.54 66.95 -35.32
CA VAL A 9 33.45 65.91 -34.80
C VAL A 9 33.24 65.66 -33.30
N THR A 10 32.77 66.64 -32.52
CA THR A 10 32.54 66.48 -31.07
C THR A 10 31.15 65.93 -30.73
N VAL A 11 30.14 66.16 -31.59
CA VAL A 11 28.76 65.68 -31.36
C VAL A 11 28.56 64.24 -31.86
N LEU A 12 29.26 63.84 -32.91
CA LEU A 12 29.20 62.48 -33.47
C LEU A 12 29.47 61.36 -32.44
N PRO A 13 30.51 61.42 -31.58
CA PRO A 13 30.72 60.39 -30.57
C PRO A 13 29.55 60.30 -29.58
N ILE A 14 28.98 61.43 -29.14
CA ILE A 14 27.85 61.45 -28.19
C ILE A 14 26.61 60.79 -28.80
N VAL A 15 26.31 61.09 -30.06
CA VAL A 15 25.18 60.49 -30.80
C VAL A 15 25.40 59.00 -31.01
N VAL A 16 26.62 58.57 -31.35
CA VAL A 16 26.98 57.16 -31.49
C VAL A 16 26.86 56.43 -30.15
N THR A 17 27.33 57.01 -29.04
CA THR A 17 27.20 56.40 -27.71
C THR A 17 25.73 56.30 -27.27
N LEU A 18 24.91 57.31 -27.55
CA LEU A 18 23.46 57.28 -27.28
C LEU A 18 22.74 56.23 -28.12
N LEU A 19 23.10 56.08 -29.41
CA LEU A 19 22.56 55.04 -30.28
C LEU A 19 22.97 53.63 -29.81
N ILE A 20 24.22 53.45 -29.42
CA ILE A 20 24.70 52.17 -28.86
C ILE A 20 23.97 51.86 -27.55
N ALA A 21 23.85 52.82 -26.64
CA ALA A 21 23.11 52.64 -25.39
C ALA A 21 21.62 52.33 -25.61
N ALA A 22 20.99 52.95 -26.60
CA ALA A 22 19.60 52.67 -26.97
C ALA A 22 19.42 51.27 -27.58
N VAL A 23 20.34 50.82 -28.44
CA VAL A 23 20.33 49.46 -29.02
C VAL A 23 20.59 48.40 -27.95
N VAL A 24 21.55 48.63 -27.05
CA VAL A 24 21.84 47.74 -25.92
C VAL A 24 20.65 47.69 -24.95
N GLY A 25 20.05 48.83 -24.61
CA GLY A 25 18.86 48.90 -23.77
C GLY A 25 17.66 48.18 -24.38
N ALA A 26 17.44 48.32 -25.69
CA ALA A 26 16.38 47.61 -26.41
C ALA A 26 16.63 46.09 -26.45
N LEU A 27 17.88 45.66 -26.63
CA LEU A 27 18.25 44.23 -26.60
C LEU A 27 18.03 43.61 -25.21
N VAL A 28 18.39 44.33 -24.13
CA VAL A 28 18.17 43.88 -22.74
C VAL A 28 16.68 43.71 -22.45
N VAL A 29 15.84 44.66 -22.86
CA VAL A 29 14.37 44.57 -22.65
C VAL A 29 13.76 43.39 -23.43
N VAL A 30 14.23 43.13 -24.65
CA VAL A 30 13.76 41.98 -25.43
C VAL A 30 14.19 40.65 -24.81
N GLN A 31 15.39 40.60 -24.23
CA GLN A 31 15.90 39.41 -23.55
C GLN A 31 15.13 39.15 -22.24
N ASP A 32 14.94 40.19 -21.41
CA ASP A 32 14.16 40.12 -20.17
C ASP A 32 12.70 39.70 -20.42
N HIS A 33 12.10 40.17 -21.52
CA HIS A 33 10.77 39.75 -21.93
C HIS A 33 10.71 38.28 -22.39
N ARG A 34 11.76 37.78 -23.08
CA ARG A 34 11.85 36.37 -23.48
C ARG A 34 12.08 35.45 -22.29
N GLU A 35 12.92 35.86 -21.34
CA GLU A 35 13.16 35.13 -20.10
C GLU A 35 11.87 35.07 -19.27
N SER A 36 11.17 36.20 -19.10
CA SER A 36 9.88 36.25 -18.41
C SER A 36 8.80 35.37 -19.06
N GLN A 37 8.73 35.35 -20.40
CA GLN A 37 7.81 34.45 -21.12
C GLN A 37 8.15 32.97 -20.94
N GLN A 38 9.42 32.61 -20.81
CA GLN A 38 9.83 31.22 -20.59
C GLN A 38 9.50 30.75 -19.17
N VAL A 39 9.69 31.61 -18.18
CA VAL A 39 9.25 31.34 -16.80
C VAL A 39 7.73 31.20 -16.75
N ALA A 40 6.96 32.11 -17.36
CA ALA A 40 5.50 32.03 -17.38
C ALA A 40 4.97 30.74 -18.02
N ARG A 41 5.61 30.24 -19.09
CA ARG A 41 5.26 28.95 -19.69
C ARG A 41 5.60 27.75 -18.80
N ALA A 42 6.69 27.83 -18.04
CA ALA A 42 7.04 26.79 -17.07
C ALA A 42 6.06 26.79 -15.89
N ASP A 43 5.64 27.97 -15.43
CA ASP A 43 4.61 28.12 -14.41
C ASP A 43 3.26 27.56 -14.88
N GLU A 44 2.80 27.92 -16.09
CA GLU A 44 1.55 27.40 -16.68
C GLU A 44 1.57 25.87 -16.79
N ALA A 45 2.67 25.30 -17.30
CA ALA A 45 2.85 23.84 -17.37
C ALA A 45 2.83 23.15 -16.00
N ALA A 46 3.38 23.81 -14.98
CA ALA A 46 3.40 23.31 -13.61
C ALA A 46 2.01 23.40 -12.95
N GLU A 47 1.28 24.50 -13.15
CA GLU A 47 -0.08 24.69 -12.65
C GLU A 47 -1.05 23.68 -13.25
N ASP A 48 -1.01 23.46 -14.57
CA ASP A 48 -1.80 22.44 -15.24
C ASP A 48 -1.52 21.04 -14.67
N TYR A 49 -0.24 20.69 -14.53
CA TYR A 49 0.17 19.41 -13.95
C TYR A 49 -0.31 19.25 -12.49
N LEU A 50 -0.18 20.27 -11.65
CA LEU A 50 -0.62 20.20 -10.26
C LEU A 50 -2.15 20.10 -10.15
N SER A 51 -2.88 20.74 -11.07
CA SER A 51 -4.33 20.59 -11.20
C SER A 51 -4.71 19.14 -11.57
N ASP A 52 -4.03 18.56 -12.56
CA ASP A 52 -4.19 17.16 -12.96
C ASP A 52 -3.86 16.18 -11.83
N VAL A 53 -2.82 16.46 -11.04
CA VAL A 53 -2.49 15.70 -9.82
C VAL A 53 -3.64 15.75 -8.80
N GLY A 54 -4.27 16.91 -8.63
CA GLY A 54 -5.44 17.06 -7.76
C GLY A 54 -6.61 16.19 -8.22
N MET A 55 -6.92 16.21 -9.52
CA MET A 55 -7.96 15.36 -10.11
C MET A 55 -7.63 13.87 -9.98
N PHE A 56 -6.40 13.48 -10.32
CA PHE A 56 -5.90 12.12 -10.19
C PHE A 56 -6.04 11.60 -8.75
N ARG A 57 -5.62 12.38 -7.75
CA ARG A 57 -5.76 12.01 -6.33
C ARG A 57 -7.22 11.81 -5.94
N GLY A 58 -8.11 12.68 -6.42
CA GLY A 58 -9.55 12.59 -6.19
C GLY A 58 -10.18 11.36 -6.84
N ASP A 59 -9.77 11.01 -8.06
CA ASP A 59 -10.24 9.83 -8.77
C ASP A 59 -9.75 8.54 -8.11
N VAL A 60 -8.49 8.47 -7.67
CA VAL A 60 -7.97 7.35 -6.89
C VAL A 60 -8.74 7.18 -5.59
N ALA A 61 -8.99 8.27 -4.85
CA ALA A 61 -9.78 8.21 -3.61
C ALA A 61 -11.22 7.73 -3.85
N ARG A 62 -11.84 8.14 -4.96
CA ARG A 62 -13.19 7.70 -5.34
C ARG A 62 -13.24 6.22 -5.71
N GLU A 63 -12.30 5.76 -6.53
CA GLU A 63 -12.23 4.37 -7.00
C GLU A 63 -11.93 3.40 -5.84
N VAL A 64 -10.95 3.74 -4.99
CA VAL A 64 -10.60 2.94 -3.82
C VAL A 64 -11.71 2.99 -2.77
N GLY A 65 -12.31 4.17 -2.53
CA GLY A 65 -13.39 4.36 -1.57
C GLY A 65 -14.73 3.70 -1.97
N ALA A 66 -14.90 3.33 -3.23
CA ALA A 66 -16.06 2.56 -3.69
C ALA A 66 -15.99 1.07 -3.34
N VAL A 67 -14.81 0.58 -2.93
CA VAL A 67 -14.59 -0.81 -2.55
C VAL A 67 -14.66 -0.96 -1.03
N ALA A 68 -15.28 -2.05 -0.58
CA ALA A 68 -15.37 -2.36 0.83
C ALA A 68 -13.98 -2.60 1.46
N ALA A 69 -13.79 -2.10 2.68
CA ALA A 69 -12.49 -2.13 3.35
C ALA A 69 -12.05 -3.54 3.80
N ASP A 70 -12.94 -4.53 3.76
CA ASP A 70 -12.72 -5.90 4.19
C ASP A 70 -12.17 -6.83 3.08
N ASP A 71 -12.04 -6.34 1.84
CA ASP A 71 -11.43 -7.07 0.72
C ASP A 71 -10.14 -6.39 0.23
N PRO A 72 -8.96 -6.72 0.83
CA PRO A 72 -7.67 -6.19 0.39
C PRO A 72 -7.34 -6.49 -1.07
N ALA A 73 -7.83 -7.62 -1.61
CA ALA A 73 -7.55 -8.00 -2.98
C ALA A 73 -8.37 -7.15 -3.98
N ALA A 74 -9.63 -6.86 -3.67
CA ALA A 74 -10.43 -5.90 -4.43
C ALA A 74 -9.86 -4.48 -4.32
N LEU A 75 -9.54 -4.00 -3.11
CA LEU A 75 -8.91 -2.69 -2.90
C LEU A 75 -7.63 -2.54 -3.71
N ARG A 76 -6.79 -3.57 -3.71
CA ARG A 76 -5.52 -3.56 -4.44
C ARG A 76 -5.73 -3.52 -5.96
N ARG A 77 -6.74 -4.23 -6.48
CA ARG A 77 -7.10 -4.15 -7.90
C ARG A 77 -7.61 -2.76 -8.26
N ALA A 78 -8.52 -2.19 -7.47
CA ALA A 78 -9.04 -0.85 -7.66
C ALA A 78 -7.91 0.20 -7.64
N LEU A 79 -7.03 0.13 -6.64
CA LEU A 79 -5.87 1.01 -6.53
C LEU A 79 -4.98 0.93 -7.79
N ARG A 80 -4.62 -0.29 -8.22
CA ARG A 80 -3.76 -0.50 -9.40
C ARG A 80 -4.38 0.02 -10.68
N THR A 81 -5.69 -0.14 -10.84
CA THR A 81 -6.43 0.42 -11.97
C THR A 81 -6.40 1.94 -11.91
N ALA A 82 -6.64 2.53 -10.74
CA ALA A 82 -6.70 3.97 -10.57
C ALA A 82 -5.34 4.66 -10.78
N ILE A 83 -4.24 4.01 -10.43
CA ILE A 83 -2.88 4.56 -10.61
C ILE A 83 -2.21 4.14 -11.94
N ALA A 84 -2.94 3.47 -12.83
CA ALA A 84 -2.36 2.93 -14.06
C ALA A 84 -1.87 4.00 -15.03
N ASP A 85 -2.50 5.18 -15.01
CA ASP A 85 -2.20 6.31 -15.91
C ASP A 85 -2.04 7.61 -15.09
N PRO A 86 -0.89 7.80 -14.42
CA PRO A 86 -0.65 9.00 -13.64
C PRO A 86 -0.38 10.22 -14.55
N PRO A 87 -0.72 11.44 -14.12
CA PRO A 87 -0.39 12.65 -14.86
C PRO A 87 1.13 12.77 -15.01
N THR A 88 1.56 13.32 -16.16
CA THR A 88 2.97 13.51 -16.49
C THR A 88 3.28 14.99 -16.60
N LEU A 89 4.33 15.44 -15.93
CA LEU A 89 4.81 16.82 -16.04
C LEU A 89 5.40 17.04 -17.45
N PRO A 90 4.83 17.92 -18.29
CA PRO A 90 5.40 18.22 -19.60
C PRO A 90 6.72 18.98 -19.47
N ALA A 91 7.67 18.72 -20.37
CA ALA A 91 8.97 19.40 -20.38
C ALA A 91 8.86 20.82 -21.00
N PRO A 92 9.13 21.90 -20.24
CA PRO A 92 9.07 23.27 -20.74
C PRO A 92 10.43 23.71 -21.32
N PRO A 93 10.54 24.94 -21.85
CA PRO A 93 11.81 25.48 -22.34
C PRO A 93 12.91 25.53 -21.26
N PRO A 94 14.20 25.33 -21.61
CA PRO A 94 15.28 25.16 -20.63
C PRO A 94 15.45 26.31 -19.64
N GLU A 95 15.35 27.58 -20.10
CA GLU A 95 15.56 28.75 -19.24
C GLU A 95 14.41 28.96 -18.22
N GLY A 96 13.22 28.40 -18.50
CA GLY A 96 12.08 28.44 -17.58
C GLY A 96 12.19 27.43 -16.43
N VAL A 97 12.84 26.28 -16.68
CA VAL A 97 13.06 25.21 -15.68
C VAL A 97 13.94 25.69 -14.53
N GLU A 98 14.99 26.45 -14.83
CA GLU A 98 15.97 26.85 -13.82
C GLU A 98 15.47 27.98 -12.89
N ARG A 99 14.42 28.69 -13.29
CA ARG A 99 13.96 29.92 -12.61
C ARG A 99 12.54 29.85 -12.05
N SER A 100 11.72 28.90 -12.49
CA SER A 100 10.36 28.72 -11.98
C SER A 100 10.36 27.88 -10.69
N GLU A 101 9.99 28.50 -9.57
CA GLU A 101 9.77 27.79 -8.29
C GLU A 101 8.57 26.84 -8.37
N THR A 102 7.54 27.20 -9.15
CA THR A 102 6.34 26.39 -9.37
C THR A 102 6.69 25.10 -10.12
N TYR A 103 7.51 25.19 -11.16
CA TYR A 103 7.97 24.03 -11.92
C TYR A 103 8.88 23.12 -11.08
N ALA A 104 9.74 23.68 -10.22
CA ALA A 104 10.52 22.88 -9.28
C ALA A 104 9.63 22.10 -8.29
N THR A 105 8.55 22.72 -7.80
CA THR A 105 7.56 22.06 -6.93
C THR A 105 6.79 20.96 -7.66
N ALA A 106 6.41 21.20 -8.93
CA ALA A 106 5.76 20.22 -9.77
C ALA A 106 6.68 19.02 -10.06
N LEU A 107 7.97 19.27 -10.26
CA LEU A 107 8.98 18.21 -10.45
C LEU A 107 9.10 17.33 -9.20
N GLU A 108 9.24 17.91 -8.01
CA GLU A 108 9.27 17.15 -6.74
C GLU A 108 7.97 16.34 -6.54
N THR A 109 6.83 16.93 -6.89
CA THR A 109 5.54 16.25 -6.85
C THR A 109 5.50 15.07 -7.83
N ALA A 110 6.05 15.22 -9.04
CA ALA A 110 6.12 14.14 -10.04
C ALA A 110 7.01 12.98 -9.59
N GLU A 111 8.13 13.27 -8.92
CA GLU A 111 9.04 12.24 -8.40
C GLU A 111 8.40 11.40 -7.29
N THR A 112 7.50 12.00 -6.49
CA THR A 112 6.93 11.37 -5.28
C THR A 112 5.45 11.04 -5.38
N LEU A 113 4.80 11.33 -6.52
CA LEU A 113 3.35 11.19 -6.70
C LEU A 113 2.84 9.80 -6.33
N LEU A 114 3.58 8.76 -6.73
CA LEU A 114 3.17 7.36 -6.60
C LEU A 114 3.57 6.71 -5.27
N ASP A 115 4.53 7.28 -4.52
CA ASP A 115 5.14 6.65 -3.35
C ASP A 115 4.12 6.18 -2.32
N ARG A 116 3.10 7.01 -2.06
CA ARG A 116 2.02 6.69 -1.11
C ARG A 116 1.15 5.53 -1.60
N TYR A 117 0.85 5.48 -2.89
CA TYR A 117 0.01 4.44 -3.48
C TYR A 117 0.76 3.11 -3.56
N GLU A 118 2.06 3.16 -3.84
CA GLU A 118 2.91 1.97 -3.76
C GLU A 118 3.04 1.45 -2.33
N ARG A 119 3.11 2.35 -1.34
CA ARG A 119 3.09 1.95 0.08
C ARG A 119 1.80 1.23 0.41
N LEU A 120 0.66 1.77 -0.02
CA LEU A 120 -0.64 1.13 0.16
C LEU A 120 -0.72 -0.22 -0.58
N ASP A 121 -0.25 -0.35 -1.82
CA ASP A 121 -0.23 -1.64 -2.54
C ASP A 121 0.56 -2.71 -1.75
N ARG A 122 1.66 -2.32 -1.12
CA ARG A 122 2.46 -3.22 -0.26
C ARG A 122 1.71 -3.61 1.01
N GLU A 123 0.99 -2.68 1.64
CA GLU A 123 0.19 -2.95 2.84
C GLU A 123 -1.01 -3.85 2.52
N LEU A 124 -1.76 -3.56 1.46
CA LEU A 124 -2.86 -4.40 0.96
C LEU A 124 -2.38 -5.82 0.64
N ARG A 125 -1.18 -5.96 0.07
CA ARG A 125 -0.59 -7.28 -0.18
C ARG A 125 -0.25 -8.03 1.11
N ARG A 126 0.20 -7.34 2.17
CA ARG A 126 0.45 -7.95 3.48
C ARG A 126 -0.85 -8.34 4.14
N ALA A 127 -1.85 -7.48 4.12
CA ALA A 127 -3.19 -7.74 4.63
C ALA A 127 -3.83 -8.95 3.95
N GLN A 128 -3.70 -9.07 2.62
CA GLN A 128 -4.19 -10.25 1.89
C GLN A 128 -3.58 -11.55 2.43
N VAL A 129 -2.25 -11.62 2.58
CA VAL A 129 -1.59 -12.82 3.14
C VAL A 129 -2.04 -13.09 4.58
N ALA A 130 -2.25 -12.04 5.36
CA ALA A 130 -2.72 -12.14 6.72
C ALA A 130 -4.14 -12.72 6.82
N LEU A 131 -5.08 -12.21 6.02
CA LEU A 131 -6.46 -12.70 6.00
C LEU A 131 -6.56 -14.13 5.46
N ASP A 132 -5.77 -14.48 4.43
CA ASP A 132 -5.70 -15.86 3.93
C ASP A 132 -5.26 -16.83 5.05
N PHE A 133 -4.25 -16.43 5.84
CA PHE A 133 -3.79 -17.22 6.99
C PHE A 133 -4.83 -17.28 8.11
N VAL A 134 -5.45 -16.16 8.47
CA VAL A 134 -6.51 -16.09 9.50
C VAL A 134 -7.69 -16.98 9.11
N GLY A 135 -8.14 -16.93 7.85
CA GLY A 135 -9.21 -17.78 7.34
C GLY A 135 -8.89 -19.26 7.49
N ALA A 136 -7.71 -19.68 7.02
CA ALA A 136 -7.27 -21.07 7.14
C ALA A 136 -7.12 -21.53 8.60
N ALA A 137 -6.62 -20.65 9.48
CA ALA A 137 -6.50 -20.96 10.91
C ALA A 137 -7.88 -21.12 11.56
N ARG A 138 -8.84 -20.24 11.24
CA ARG A 138 -10.23 -20.34 11.71
C ARG A 138 -10.90 -21.62 11.21
N ASP A 139 -10.72 -21.98 9.94
CA ASP A 139 -11.27 -23.23 9.38
C ASP A 139 -10.70 -24.46 10.09
N ALA A 140 -9.39 -24.48 10.36
CA ALA A 140 -8.76 -25.58 11.09
C ALA A 140 -9.25 -25.66 12.55
N LEU A 141 -9.40 -24.52 13.23
CA LEU A 141 -9.86 -24.44 14.62
C LEU A 141 -11.38 -24.60 14.78
N ALA A 142 -12.14 -24.48 13.68
CA ALA A 142 -13.58 -24.73 13.66
C ALA A 142 -13.93 -26.22 13.76
N LEU A 143 -12.97 -27.12 13.52
CA LEU A 143 -13.18 -28.55 13.66
C LEU A 143 -13.53 -28.93 15.10
N ARG A 144 -14.60 -29.71 15.25
CA ARG A 144 -15.03 -30.23 16.55
C ARG A 144 -14.99 -31.74 16.56
N ALA A 145 -14.45 -32.31 17.64
CA ALA A 145 -14.46 -33.75 17.83
C ALA A 145 -15.89 -34.32 17.83
N THR A 146 -16.86 -33.57 18.36
CA THR A 146 -18.28 -33.96 18.40
C THR A 146 -18.88 -34.19 17.02
N ASP A 147 -18.40 -33.47 16.02
CA ASP A 147 -18.92 -33.58 14.65
C ASP A 147 -18.36 -34.82 13.93
N LEU A 148 -17.26 -35.38 14.44
CA LEU A 148 -16.54 -36.51 13.84
C LEU A 148 -16.85 -37.84 14.51
N VAL A 149 -17.01 -37.84 15.84
CA VAL A 149 -17.23 -39.06 16.65
C VAL A 149 -18.52 -39.02 17.49
N GLY A 150 -19.34 -37.98 17.34
CA GLY A 150 -20.63 -37.83 18.02
C GLY A 150 -20.56 -37.16 19.40
N PHE A 151 -21.74 -36.95 20.00
CA PHE A 151 -21.87 -36.36 21.34
C PHE A 151 -21.88 -37.44 22.42
N GLY A 152 -21.24 -37.15 23.57
CA GLY A 152 -21.22 -38.02 24.74
C GLY A 152 -19.89 -38.77 24.94
N PRO A 153 -19.85 -39.79 25.81
CA PRO A 153 -18.64 -40.58 26.04
C PRO A 153 -18.19 -41.26 24.75
N ILE A 154 -16.97 -40.94 24.30
CA ILE A 154 -16.38 -41.57 23.11
C ILE A 154 -15.93 -42.97 23.51
N GLY A 155 -16.68 -43.99 23.06
CA GLY A 155 -16.41 -45.41 23.35
C GLY A 155 -15.92 -46.21 22.14
N ASP A 156 -15.84 -45.61 20.96
CA ASP A 156 -15.43 -46.28 19.72
C ASP A 156 -14.02 -45.81 19.31
N SER A 157 -13.01 -46.61 19.63
CA SER A 157 -11.62 -46.34 19.28
C SER A 157 -11.37 -46.40 17.76
N ALA A 158 -12.17 -47.17 17.01
CA ALA A 158 -12.06 -47.26 15.56
C ALA A 158 -12.53 -45.95 14.90
N ALA A 159 -13.61 -45.35 15.39
CA ALA A 159 -14.06 -44.03 14.94
C ALA A 159 -13.00 -42.94 15.20
N VAL A 160 -12.34 -42.98 16.36
CA VAL A 160 -11.26 -42.03 16.68
C VAL A 160 -10.09 -42.15 15.70
N ARG A 161 -9.60 -43.37 15.44
CA ARG A 161 -8.44 -43.59 14.55
C ARG A 161 -8.74 -43.38 13.07
N SER A 162 -9.97 -43.67 12.62
CA SER A 162 -10.34 -43.59 11.21
C SER A 162 -10.95 -42.25 10.79
N ARG A 163 -11.46 -41.45 11.73
CA ARG A 163 -12.11 -40.16 11.43
C ARG A 163 -11.50 -39.00 12.18
N LEU A 164 -11.46 -39.06 13.51
CA LEU A 164 -11.03 -37.93 14.34
C LEU A 164 -9.57 -37.54 14.06
N ILE A 165 -8.64 -38.47 14.26
CA ILE A 165 -7.21 -38.22 14.07
C ILE A 165 -6.91 -37.79 12.62
N PRO A 166 -7.37 -38.51 11.58
CA PRO A 166 -7.12 -38.10 10.20
C PRO A 166 -7.66 -36.71 9.84
N ALA A 167 -8.82 -36.32 10.35
CA ALA A 167 -9.40 -34.99 10.09
C ALA A 167 -8.52 -33.86 10.66
N PHE A 168 -8.06 -34.00 11.90
CA PHE A 168 -7.18 -33.02 12.52
C PHE A 168 -5.78 -33.01 11.89
N VAL A 169 -5.25 -34.17 11.48
CA VAL A 169 -4.00 -34.25 10.69
C VAL A 169 -4.16 -33.50 9.37
N ALA A 170 -5.26 -33.72 8.64
CA ALA A 170 -5.52 -33.04 7.38
C ALA A 170 -5.62 -31.52 7.55
N ALA A 171 -6.32 -31.04 8.59
CA ALA A 171 -6.41 -29.61 8.88
C ALA A 171 -5.06 -28.98 9.23
N ARG A 172 -4.26 -29.66 10.06
CA ARG A 172 -2.90 -29.22 10.40
C ARG A 172 -2.00 -29.14 9.16
N ASP A 173 -2.08 -30.14 8.29
CA ASP A 173 -1.26 -30.21 7.08
C ASP A 173 -1.72 -29.19 6.02
N GLU A 174 -3.02 -28.91 5.92
CA GLU A 174 -3.56 -27.85 5.06
C GLU A 174 -3.13 -26.47 5.54
N LEU A 175 -3.25 -26.18 6.84
CA LEU A 175 -2.75 -24.94 7.43
C LEU A 175 -1.25 -24.75 7.18
N ALA A 176 -0.46 -25.83 7.21
CA ALA A 176 0.98 -25.76 6.95
C ALA A 176 1.33 -25.40 5.48
N ARG A 177 0.40 -25.55 4.53
CA ARG A 177 0.56 -25.10 3.14
C ARG A 177 0.27 -23.61 2.96
N VAL A 178 -0.47 -23.02 3.89
CA VAL A 178 -0.81 -21.60 3.84
C VAL A 178 0.40 -20.77 4.26
N ARG A 179 0.62 -19.68 3.52
CA ARG A 179 1.75 -18.80 3.78
C ARG A 179 1.58 -18.09 5.12
N VAL A 180 2.56 -18.28 6.01
CA VAL A 180 2.59 -17.57 7.29
C VAL A 180 2.95 -16.09 7.06
N PRO A 181 2.17 -15.14 7.61
CA PRO A 181 2.50 -13.72 7.58
C PRO A 181 3.82 -13.45 8.33
N ARG A 182 4.61 -12.49 7.84
CA ARG A 182 5.90 -12.17 8.47
C ARG A 182 5.69 -11.73 9.92
N GLY A 183 6.48 -12.28 10.84
CA GLY A 183 6.40 -11.97 12.27
C GLY A 183 5.28 -12.72 13.00
N GLN A 184 4.53 -13.58 12.32
CA GLN A 184 3.45 -14.39 12.89
C GLN A 184 3.82 -15.88 12.97
N GLU A 185 5.11 -16.21 12.99
CA GLU A 185 5.61 -17.57 13.11
C GLU A 185 5.20 -18.21 14.46
N ALA A 186 5.18 -17.42 15.53
CA ALA A 186 4.73 -17.84 16.84
C ALA A 186 3.23 -18.17 16.85
N LEU A 187 2.39 -17.31 16.26
CA LEU A 187 0.95 -17.56 16.11
C LEU A 187 0.69 -18.83 15.30
N ALA A 188 1.39 -19.01 14.18
CA ALA A 188 1.29 -20.24 13.39
C ALA A 188 1.71 -21.50 14.17
N SER A 189 2.72 -21.38 15.05
CA SER A 189 3.05 -22.47 15.98
C SER A 189 1.91 -22.75 16.95
N THR A 190 1.35 -21.73 17.60
CA THR A 190 0.25 -21.87 18.56
C THR A 190 -0.94 -22.62 17.96
N VAL A 191 -1.35 -22.26 16.73
CA VAL A 191 -2.46 -22.95 16.05
C VAL A 191 -2.09 -24.40 15.71
N ARG A 192 -0.88 -24.63 15.19
CA ARG A 192 -0.40 -25.99 14.89
C ARG A 192 -0.32 -26.86 16.13
N ASP A 193 0.17 -26.32 17.23
CA ASP A 193 0.35 -27.01 18.50
C ASP A 193 -1.01 -27.34 19.11
N ALA A 194 -2.01 -26.44 19.02
CA ALA A 194 -3.39 -26.74 19.41
C ALA A 194 -3.96 -27.94 18.64
N LEU A 195 -3.80 -27.98 17.31
CA LEU A 195 -4.23 -29.11 16.47
C LEU A 195 -3.47 -30.40 16.84
N GLN A 196 -2.17 -30.30 17.11
CA GLN A 196 -1.33 -31.43 17.52
C GLN A 196 -1.78 -32.01 18.86
N VAL A 197 -2.12 -31.17 19.84
CA VAL A 197 -2.64 -31.61 21.14
C VAL A 197 -3.91 -32.45 20.99
N VAL A 198 -4.81 -32.09 20.06
CA VAL A 198 -6.00 -32.90 19.78
C VAL A 198 -5.62 -34.26 19.23
N ILE A 199 -4.69 -34.31 18.27
CA ILE A 199 -4.21 -35.57 17.68
C ILE A 199 -3.60 -36.48 18.76
N ASP A 200 -2.75 -35.93 19.63
CA ASP A 200 -2.07 -36.68 20.67
C ASP A 200 -3.05 -37.18 21.73
N ARG A 201 -3.95 -36.30 22.21
CA ARG A 201 -4.97 -36.67 23.19
C ARG A 201 -5.98 -37.66 22.61
N ALA A 202 -6.34 -37.55 21.33
CA ALA A 202 -7.21 -38.50 20.64
C ALA A 202 -6.54 -39.88 20.50
N THR A 203 -5.24 -39.91 20.26
CA THR A 203 -4.46 -41.17 20.21
C THR A 203 -4.49 -41.87 21.57
N VAL A 204 -4.21 -41.14 22.65
CA VAL A 204 -4.26 -41.68 24.02
C VAL A 204 -5.67 -42.12 24.41
N LEU A 205 -6.70 -41.37 23.98
CA LEU A 205 -8.09 -41.77 24.17
C LEU A 205 -8.39 -43.11 23.49
N ALA A 206 -8.02 -43.28 22.22
CA ALA A 206 -8.26 -44.53 21.48
C ALA A 206 -7.56 -45.73 22.14
N ASP A 207 -6.31 -45.55 22.59
CA ASP A 207 -5.56 -46.59 23.30
C ASP A 207 -6.16 -46.90 24.68
N SER A 208 -6.76 -45.91 25.34
CA SER A 208 -7.43 -46.10 26.63
C SER A 208 -8.76 -46.84 26.48
N ILE A 209 -9.54 -46.54 25.43
CA ILE A 209 -10.76 -47.26 25.08
C ILE A 209 -10.45 -48.74 24.84
N ASP A 210 -9.42 -49.05 24.04
CA ASP A 210 -9.04 -50.45 23.76
C ASP A 210 -8.58 -51.19 25.01
N ALA A 211 -7.93 -50.48 25.94
CA ALA A 211 -7.53 -51.02 27.23
C ALA A 211 -8.66 -51.04 28.27
N ASN A 212 -9.88 -50.65 27.90
CA ASN A 212 -11.05 -50.52 28.78
C ASN A 212 -10.75 -49.64 30.03
N ARG A 213 -9.95 -48.58 29.86
CA ARG A 213 -9.58 -47.60 30.88
C ARG A 213 -10.35 -46.30 30.70
N SER A 214 -10.72 -45.68 31.81
CA SER A 214 -11.30 -44.33 31.79
C SER A 214 -10.25 -43.31 31.36
N PHE A 215 -10.63 -42.40 30.46
CA PHE A 215 -9.80 -41.28 30.02
C PHE A 215 -10.66 -40.02 29.89
N SER A 216 -10.11 -38.87 30.30
CA SER A 216 -10.76 -37.58 30.14
C SER A 216 -10.19 -36.89 28.92
N PHE A 217 -11.03 -36.71 27.90
CA PHE A 217 -10.67 -36.01 26.67
C PHE A 217 -11.15 -34.56 26.74
N SER A 218 -10.20 -33.63 26.77
CA SER A 218 -10.45 -32.18 26.70
C SER A 218 -9.33 -31.55 25.88
N TYR A 219 -9.62 -30.48 25.17
CA TYR A 219 -8.65 -29.68 24.39
C TYR A 219 -9.12 -28.22 24.26
N ALA A 220 -10.12 -27.84 25.06
CA ALA A 220 -10.82 -26.58 24.94
C ALA A 220 -9.93 -25.39 25.28
N GLU A 221 -8.98 -25.55 26.20
CA GLU A 221 -8.06 -24.50 26.61
C GLU A 221 -7.12 -24.12 25.47
N GLU A 222 -6.49 -25.11 24.85
CA GLU A 222 -5.57 -24.91 23.72
C GLU A 222 -6.28 -24.29 22.51
N PHE A 223 -7.50 -24.74 22.21
CA PHE A 223 -8.31 -24.18 21.13
C PHE A 223 -8.77 -22.77 21.43
N THR A 224 -9.22 -22.49 22.66
CA THR A 224 -9.67 -21.15 23.05
C THR A 224 -8.52 -20.16 22.96
N ALA A 225 -7.34 -20.54 23.43
CA ALA A 225 -6.14 -19.70 23.34
C ALA A 225 -5.72 -19.46 21.88
N ALA A 226 -5.74 -20.49 21.03
CA ALA A 226 -5.42 -20.35 19.61
C ALA A 226 -6.44 -19.48 18.86
N ILE A 227 -7.74 -19.67 19.11
CA ILE A 227 -8.81 -18.85 18.50
C ILE A 227 -8.64 -17.39 18.91
N ALA A 228 -8.46 -17.12 20.21
CA ALA A 228 -8.26 -15.75 20.70
C ALA A 228 -7.04 -15.08 20.04
N ALA A 229 -5.93 -15.80 19.93
CA ALA A 229 -4.73 -15.27 19.28
C ALA A 229 -4.93 -14.99 17.77
N VAL A 230 -5.71 -15.82 17.08
CA VAL A 230 -6.07 -15.61 15.67
C VAL A 230 -7.00 -14.40 15.52
N ASP A 231 -7.97 -14.23 16.41
CA ASP A 231 -8.91 -13.11 16.39
C ASP A 231 -8.25 -11.78 16.76
N ASP A 232 -7.33 -11.77 17.71
CA ASP A 232 -6.51 -10.60 18.06
C ASP A 232 -5.66 -10.15 16.85
N TYR A 233 -5.06 -11.11 16.14
CA TYR A 233 -4.31 -10.82 14.93
C TYR A 233 -5.21 -10.30 13.79
N ALA A 234 -6.38 -10.92 13.60
CA ALA A 234 -7.36 -10.46 12.61
C ALA A 234 -7.79 -9.01 12.88
N THR A 235 -8.08 -8.67 14.14
CA THR A 235 -8.44 -7.32 14.57
C THR A 235 -7.31 -6.31 14.28
N THR A 236 -6.06 -6.71 14.50
CA THR A 236 -4.89 -5.87 14.19
C THR A 236 -4.80 -5.60 12.69
N VAL A 237 -4.99 -6.63 11.85
CA VAL A 237 -4.95 -6.50 10.38
C VAL A 237 -6.07 -5.60 9.87
N GLU A 238 -7.28 -5.75 10.40
CA GLU A 238 -8.42 -4.90 10.07
C GLU A 238 -8.18 -3.44 10.46
N GLY A 239 -7.58 -3.20 11.64
CA GLY A 239 -7.19 -1.86 12.10
C GLY A 239 -6.13 -1.20 11.19
N ASP A 240 -5.05 -1.92 10.90
CA ASP A 240 -3.97 -1.44 10.02
C ASP A 240 -4.51 -1.10 8.62
N LEU A 241 -5.42 -1.92 8.10
CA LEU A 241 -6.05 -1.71 6.80
C LEU A 241 -6.96 -0.49 6.77
N ALA A 242 -7.78 -0.32 7.81
CA ALA A 242 -8.64 0.85 7.96
C ALA A 242 -7.82 2.15 8.05
N GLU A 243 -6.71 2.14 8.80
CA GLU A 243 -5.79 3.28 8.89
C GLU A 243 -5.13 3.59 7.54
N ALA A 244 -4.63 2.57 6.85
CA ALA A 244 -3.99 2.72 5.54
C ALA A 244 -4.94 3.30 4.49
N VAL A 245 -6.21 2.88 4.49
CA VAL A 245 -7.25 3.43 3.60
C VAL A 245 -7.64 4.84 4.01
N ALA A 246 -7.83 5.12 5.31
CA ALA A 246 -8.15 6.45 5.80
C ALA A 246 -7.07 7.49 5.45
N ALA A 247 -5.80 7.09 5.48
CA ALA A 247 -4.68 7.94 5.09
C ALA A 247 -4.73 8.38 3.61
N LEU A 248 -5.56 7.76 2.75
CA LEU A 248 -5.83 8.26 1.41
C LEU A 248 -6.77 9.48 1.39
N GLY A 249 -7.76 9.50 2.28
CA GLY A 249 -8.86 10.48 2.29
C GLY A 249 -8.56 11.78 3.06
N ASP A 250 -7.53 11.80 3.91
CA ASP A 250 -7.21 12.95 4.78
C ASP A 250 -6.39 14.06 4.10
N VAL A 251 -6.40 14.11 2.76
CA VAL A 251 -5.68 15.14 2.00
C VAL A 251 -6.63 16.28 1.66
N ARG A 252 -6.67 17.27 2.56
CA ARG A 252 -7.08 18.65 2.25
C ARG A 252 -5.88 19.48 1.87
#